data_AF-A0A6S6R606-F1
#
_entry.id   AF-A0A6S6R606-F1
#
_cell.length_a   1.000
_cell.length_b   1.000
_cell.length_c   1.000
_cell.angle_alpha   90.00
_cell.angle_beta   90.00
_cell.angle_gamma   90.00
#
_symmetry.space_group_name_H-M   'P 1'
#
loop_
_entity.id
_entity.type
_entity.pdbx_description
1 polymer ?
#
loop_
_entity_poly.entity_id
_entity_poly.type
_entity_poly.pdbx_seq_one_letter_code
_entity_poly.pdbx_strand_id
1 'polypeptide(L)'
;MNFGEYTCMNYAIRQGDTLYGISRDYNVPLPLILRLNPFMDIYNLQVGDEICIPVQQQAAEVGNVISYTVEEQDSLQSILDKFGIGLDDLLEYNGLNEVMLMPGTTIQVPSYDV
;
A
#
# COMPACT_ATOMS: atom_id res chain seq x y z
N MET A 1 10.28 -9.13 -9.20
CA MET A 1 8.94 -8.49 -9.12
C MET A 1 8.47 -8.68 -7.69
N ASN A 2 8.40 -7.56 -6.95
CA ASN A 2 7.93 -7.52 -5.58
C ASN A 2 6.42 -7.24 -5.62
N PHE A 3 5.61 -7.99 -4.87
CA PHE A 3 4.14 -7.85 -4.91
C PHE A 3 3.58 -6.99 -3.77
N GLY A 4 4.45 -6.47 -2.90
CA GLY A 4 4.06 -5.59 -1.79
C GLY A 4 3.30 -4.34 -2.21
N GLU A 5 3.39 -3.95 -3.49
CA GLU A 5 2.73 -2.78 -4.06
C GLU A 5 1.29 -3.05 -4.56
N TYR A 6 0.75 -4.26 -4.40
CA TYR A 6 -0.62 -4.57 -4.83
C TYR A 6 -1.45 -5.09 -3.66
N THR A 7 -2.65 -4.54 -3.51
CA THR A 7 -3.71 -5.16 -2.70
C THR A 7 -4.63 -5.99 -3.55
N CYS A 8 -5.27 -6.97 -2.94
CA CYS A 8 -6.32 -7.74 -3.58
C CYS A 8 -7.68 -7.14 -3.26
N MET A 9 -8.36 -6.63 -4.27
CA MET A 9 -9.78 -6.40 -4.20
C MET A 9 -10.49 -7.70 -4.58
N ASN A 10 -11.26 -8.28 -3.66
CA ASN A 10 -12.04 -9.48 -3.94
C ASN A 10 -13.17 -9.18 -4.94
N TYR A 11 -13.28 -10.00 -5.96
CA TYR A 11 -14.32 -9.92 -6.98
C TYR A 11 -14.92 -11.29 -7.23
N ALA A 12 -16.25 -11.40 -7.13
CA ALA A 12 -16.98 -12.60 -7.49
C ALA A 12 -17.37 -12.56 -8.98
N ILE A 13 -16.99 -13.58 -9.74
CA ILE A 13 -17.30 -13.73 -11.16
C ILE A 13 -18.81 -13.67 -11.39
N ARG A 14 -19.22 -12.91 -12.40
CA ARG A 14 -20.62 -12.73 -12.82
C ARG A 14 -20.87 -13.42 -14.15
N GLN A 15 -22.15 -13.62 -14.46
CA GLN A 15 -22.55 -14.20 -15.73
C GLN A 15 -22.06 -13.33 -16.90
N GLY A 16 -21.30 -13.95 -17.81
CA GLY A 16 -20.75 -13.28 -18.99
C GLY A 16 -19.36 -12.67 -18.79
N ASP A 17 -18.81 -12.72 -17.57
CA ASP A 17 -17.46 -12.26 -17.31
C ASP A 17 -16.42 -13.14 -18.03
N THR A 18 -15.34 -12.49 -18.45
CA THR A 18 -14.10 -13.15 -18.85
C THR A 18 -12.95 -12.45 -18.13
N LEU A 19 -11.86 -13.16 -17.84
CA LEU A 19 -10.69 -12.54 -17.22
C LEU A 19 -10.11 -11.40 -18.08
N TYR A 20 -10.24 -11.50 -19.41
CA TYR A 20 -9.85 -10.42 -20.31
C TYR A 20 -10.77 -9.20 -20.19
N GLY A 21 -12.09 -9.39 -20.10
CA GLY A 21 -13.05 -8.31 -19.84
C GLY A 21 -12.76 -7.60 -18.52
N ILE A 22 -12.60 -8.38 -17.44
CA ILE A 22 -12.26 -7.85 -16.11
C ILE A 22 -10.93 -7.07 -16.14
N SER A 23 -9.91 -7.61 -16.82
CA SER A 23 -8.63 -6.91 -17.02
C SER A 23 -8.80 -5.52 -17.64
N ARG A 24 -9.70 -5.39 -18.63
CA ARG A 24 -9.99 -4.12 -19.30
C ARG A 24 -10.79 -3.17 -18.41
N ASP A 25 -11.80 -3.68 -17.72
CA ASP A 25 -12.71 -2.88 -16.89
C ASP A 25 -11.99 -2.27 -15.69
N TYR A 26 -11.06 -3.02 -15.09
CA TYR A 26 -10.27 -2.57 -13.94
C TYR A 26 -8.93 -1.95 -14.33
N ASN A 27 -8.61 -1.88 -15.63
CA ASN A 27 -7.32 -1.39 -16.13
C ASN A 27 -6.11 -2.11 -15.50
N VAL A 28 -6.22 -3.43 -15.30
CA VAL A 28 -5.16 -4.27 -14.73
C VAL A 28 -4.67 -5.24 -15.80
N PRO A 29 -3.35 -5.42 -16.01
CA PRO A 29 -2.86 -6.40 -16.98
C PRO A 29 -3.36 -7.83 -16.68
N LEU A 30 -3.95 -8.50 -17.66
CA LEU A 30 -4.41 -9.89 -17.53
C LEU A 30 -3.32 -10.84 -16.96
N PRO A 31 -2.04 -10.77 -17.38
CA PRO A 31 -1.00 -11.61 -16.79
C PRO A 31 -0.83 -11.41 -15.28
N LEU A 32 -1.12 -10.21 -14.75
CA LEU A 32 -1.03 -9.92 -13.32
C LEU A 32 -2.22 -10.53 -12.57
N ILE A 33 -3.43 -10.44 -13.11
CA ILE A 33 -4.61 -11.14 -12.57
C ILE A 33 -4.35 -12.64 -12.51
N LEU A 34 -3.87 -13.26 -13.59
CA LEU A 34 -3.58 -14.69 -13.62
C LEU A 34 -2.54 -15.09 -12.59
N ARG A 35 -1.48 -14.30 -12.45
CA ARG A 35 -0.37 -14.59 -11.53
C ARG A 35 -0.77 -14.49 -10.06
N LEU A 36 -1.67 -13.57 -9.71
CA LEU A 36 -2.17 -13.39 -8.34
C LEU A 36 -3.35 -14.29 -7.99
N ASN A 37 -3.81 -15.10 -8.95
CA ASN A 37 -4.84 -16.12 -8.74
C ASN A 37 -4.38 -17.51 -9.19
N PRO A 38 -3.24 -18.03 -8.68
CA PRO A 38 -2.65 -19.29 -9.16
C PRO A 38 -3.50 -20.52 -8.82
N PHE A 39 -4.51 -20.36 -7.95
CA PHE A 39 -5.42 -21.41 -7.51
C PHE A 39 -6.64 -21.58 -8.44
N MET A 40 -6.84 -20.68 -9.40
CA MET A 40 -7.99 -20.74 -10.31
C MET A 40 -7.78 -21.68 -11.49
N ASP A 41 -8.84 -22.41 -11.85
CA ASP A 41 -8.92 -23.09 -13.14
C ASP A 41 -9.54 -22.16 -14.20
N ILE A 42 -8.67 -21.57 -15.02
CA ILE A 42 -9.07 -20.61 -16.06
C ILE A 42 -9.92 -21.21 -17.18
N TYR A 43 -9.91 -22.54 -17.33
CA TYR A 43 -10.71 -23.24 -18.34
C TYR A 43 -12.10 -23.59 -17.83
N ASN A 44 -12.36 -23.41 -16.53
CA ASN A 44 -13.61 -23.76 -15.87
C ASN A 44 -14.14 -22.63 -14.97
N LEU A 45 -14.00 -21.37 -15.40
CA LEU A 45 -14.47 -20.22 -14.63
C LEU A 45 -15.99 -20.26 -14.39
N GLN A 46 -16.43 -20.27 -13.13
CA GLN A 46 -17.84 -20.33 -12.73
C GLN A 46 -18.34 -19.00 -12.16
N VAL A 47 -19.63 -18.74 -12.32
CA VAL A 47 -20.30 -17.64 -11.61
C VAL A 47 -20.20 -17.87 -10.10
N GLY A 48 -19.75 -16.84 -9.38
CA GLY A 48 -19.51 -16.88 -7.94
C GLY A 48 -18.09 -17.25 -7.54
N ASP A 49 -17.23 -17.67 -8.47
CA ASP A 49 -15.80 -17.85 -8.17
C ASP A 49 -15.21 -16.51 -7.70
N GLU A 50 -14.44 -16.55 -6.61
CA GLU A 50 -13.78 -15.36 -6.08
C GLU A 50 -12.35 -15.23 -6.62
N ILE A 51 -12.03 -14.05 -7.11
CA ILE A 51 -10.72 -13.71 -7.65
C ILE A 51 -10.18 -12.46 -6.95
N CYS A 52 -8.87 -12.40 -6.79
CA CYS A 52 -8.15 -11.18 -6.51
C CYS A 52 -8.04 -10.35 -7.79
N ILE A 53 -8.62 -9.15 -7.79
CA ILE A 53 -8.27 -8.12 -8.76
C ILE A 53 -7.14 -7.27 -8.13
N PRO A 54 -5.93 -7.29 -8.71
CA PRO A 54 -4.80 -6.53 -8.20
C PRO A 54 -5.07 -5.04 -8.32
N VAL A 55 -5.11 -4.33 -7.20
CA VAL A 55 -5.15 -2.88 -7.15
C VAL A 55 -3.77 -2.41 -6.75
N GLN A 56 -3.12 -1.64 -7.63
CA GLN A 56 -1.85 -1.03 -7.28
C GLN A 56 -2.08 -0.10 -6.10
N GLN A 57 -1.38 -0.34 -4.99
CA GLN A 57 -1.21 0.67 -3.95
C GLN A 57 -0.48 1.82 -4.63
N GLN A 58 -1.16 2.93 -4.83
CA GLN A 58 -0.45 4.16 -5.14
C GLN A 58 0.44 4.43 -3.93
N ALA A 59 1.74 4.56 -4.18
CA ALA A 59 2.60 5.18 -3.20
C ALA A 59 1.98 6.54 -2.92
N ALA A 60 1.64 6.78 -1.65
CA ALA A 60 1.15 8.08 -1.27
C ALA A 60 2.23 9.09 -1.64
N GLU A 61 1.89 10.08 -2.46
CA GLU A 61 2.87 11.08 -2.88
C GLU A 61 3.24 11.90 -1.64
N VAL A 62 4.54 12.02 -1.39
CA VAL A 62 5.02 12.87 -0.30
C VAL A 62 4.68 14.30 -0.67
N GLY A 63 3.69 14.87 0.02
CA GLY A 63 3.27 16.25 -0.17
C GLY A 63 4.31 17.19 0.43
N ASN A 64 4.22 17.41 1.75
CA ASN A 64 5.16 18.26 2.49
C ASN A 64 6.06 17.44 3.40
N VAL A 65 7.30 17.89 3.60
CA VAL A 65 8.28 17.28 4.50
C VAL A 65 8.68 18.30 5.55
N ILE A 66 8.43 17.98 6.82
CA ILE A 66 8.77 18.83 7.95
C ILE A 66 10.05 18.31 8.60
N SER A 67 11.07 19.16 8.71
CA SER A 67 12.23 18.88 9.53
C SER A 67 11.89 19.14 11.00
N TYR A 68 11.76 18.09 11.80
CA TYR A 68 11.38 18.19 13.21
C TYR A 68 12.55 17.84 14.14
N THR A 69 12.83 18.69 15.12
CA THR A 69 13.80 18.41 16.18
C THR A 69 13.07 17.93 17.42
N VAL A 70 13.40 16.73 17.88
CA VAL A 70 12.81 16.07 19.06
C VAL A 70 13.04 16.93 20.30
N GLU A 71 11.97 17.19 21.04
CA GLU A 71 11.99 17.93 22.30
C GLU A 71 12.17 17.01 23.52
N GLU A 72 12.50 17.57 24.69
CA GLU A 72 12.83 16.80 25.91
C GLU A 72 11.69 15.91 26.42
N GLN A 73 10.43 16.25 26.09
CA GLN A 73 9.24 15.51 26.51
C GLN A 73 8.60 14.71 25.39
N ASP A 74 9.19 14.69 24.20
CA ASP A 74 8.65 13.92 23.09
C ASP A 74 8.82 12.41 23.32
N SER A 75 7.80 11.68 22.88
CA SER A 75 7.86 10.25 22.68
C SER A 75 7.62 9.96 21.19
N LEU A 76 7.97 8.75 20.74
CA LEU A 76 7.67 8.34 19.37
C LEU A 76 6.18 8.44 19.08
N GLN A 77 5.35 7.92 19.99
CA GLN A 77 3.90 7.96 19.82
C GLN A 77 3.37 9.39 19.74
N SER A 78 3.82 10.30 20.62
CA SER A 78 3.33 11.68 20.60
C SER A 78 3.71 12.43 19.32
N ILE A 79 4.85 12.13 18.71
CA ILE A 79 5.25 12.69 17.41
C ILE A 79 4.40 12.10 16.28
N LEU A 80 4.22 10.78 16.23
CA LEU A 80 3.39 10.11 15.22
C LEU A 80 1.95 10.66 15.25
N ASP A 81 1.37 10.80 16.45
CA ASP A 81 0.03 11.35 16.64
C ASP A 81 -0.05 12.83 16.24
N LYS A 82 0.96 13.63 16.61
CA LYS A 82 1.03 15.07 16.29
C LYS A 82 1.02 15.34 14.79
N PHE A 83 1.68 14.49 14.01
CA PHE A 83 1.79 14.65 12.56
C PHE A 83 0.86 13.74 11.75
N GLY A 84 0.14 12.83 12.41
CA GLY A 84 -0.75 11.89 11.76
C GLY A 84 -0.04 10.94 10.80
N ILE A 85 1.20 10.55 11.12
CA ILE A 85 2.04 9.68 10.29
C ILE A 85 2.22 8.30 10.94
N GLY A 86 2.30 7.25 10.12
CA GLY A 86 2.68 5.91 10.57
C GLY A 86 4.15 5.80 10.98
N LEU A 87 4.46 4.84 11.86
CA LEU A 87 5.85 4.54 12.22
C LEU A 87 6.66 4.08 11.01
N ASP A 88 6.09 3.17 10.21
CA ASP A 88 6.78 2.60 9.05
C ASP A 88 7.10 3.69 8.03
N ASP A 89 6.15 4.60 7.75
CA ASP A 89 6.34 5.75 6.87
C ASP A 89 7.47 6.67 7.37
N LEU A 90 7.49 6.95 8.68
CA LEU A 90 8.55 7.76 9.28
C LEU A 90 9.92 7.10 9.13
N LEU A 91 10.02 5.80 9.40
CA LEU A 91 11.27 5.05 9.31
C LEU A 91 11.76 4.94 7.87
N GLU A 92 10.87 4.55 6.95
CA GLU A 92 11.18 4.40 5.53
C GLU A 92 11.68 5.70 4.92
N TYR A 93 10.99 6.82 5.18
CA TYR A 93 11.40 8.12 4.65
C TYR A 93 12.78 8.57 5.16
N ASN A 94 13.13 8.22 6.40
CA ASN A 94 14.44 8.52 6.97
C ASN A 94 15.49 7.44 6.69
N GLY A 95 15.15 6.37 5.97
CA GLY A 95 16.06 5.24 5.69
C GLY A 95 16.51 4.50 6.95
N LEU A 96 15.64 4.45 7.96
CA LEU A 96 15.89 3.85 9.27
C LEU A 96 15.18 2.50 9.39
N ASN A 97 15.78 1.57 10.13
CA ASN A 97 15.09 0.34 10.56
C ASN A 97 14.47 0.49 11.94
N GLU A 98 15.00 1.40 12.74
CA GLU A 98 14.55 1.77 14.08
C GLU A 98 14.93 3.23 14.32
N VAL A 99 14.15 3.94 15.13
CA VAL A 99 14.46 5.32 15.52
C VAL A 99 14.62 5.43 17.03
N MET A 100 15.78 5.90 17.47
CA MET A 100 16.01 6.30 18.86
C MET A 100 15.82 7.81 18.98
N LEU A 101 14.75 8.22 19.66
CA LEU A 101 14.43 9.62 19.87
C LEU A 101 15.15 10.15 21.10
N MET A 102 16.28 10.82 20.88
CA MET A 102 16.94 11.63 21.89
C MET A 102 16.56 13.10 21.67
N PRO A 103 16.38 13.89 22.74
CA PRO A 103 16.19 15.33 22.60
C PRO A 103 17.31 15.96 21.76
N GLY A 104 16.94 16.78 20.79
CA GLY A 104 17.84 17.38 19.81
C GLY A 104 18.09 16.55 18.54
N THR A 105 17.61 15.30 18.46
CA THR A 105 17.61 14.53 17.20
C THR A 105 16.69 15.21 16.19
N THR A 106 17.16 15.39 14.95
CA THR A 106 16.31 15.87 13.85
C THR A 106 15.87 14.71 12.97
N ILE A 107 14.56 14.61 12.72
CA ILE A 107 13.92 13.65 11.82
C ILE A 107 13.15 14.39 10.72
N GLN A 108 13.05 13.78 9.54
CA GLN A 108 12.18 14.28 8.48
C GLN A 108 10.81 13.61 8.61
N VAL A 109 9.76 14.42 8.73
CA VAL A 109 8.38 13.94 8.86
C VAL A 109 7.65 14.22 7.55
N PRO A 110 7.48 13.21 6.67
CA PRO A 110 6.65 13.39 5.48
C PRO A 110 5.17 13.50 5.88
N SER A 111 4.44 14.27 5.10
CA SER A 111 2.99 14.25 5.04
C SER A 111 2.61 13.78 3.65
N TYR A 112 1.48 13.09 3.56
CA TYR A 112 1.02 12.50 2.32
C TYR A 112 -0.25 13.21 1.89
N ASP A 113 -0.29 13.64 0.63
CA ASP A 113 -1.51 14.20 0.05
C ASP A 113 -2.48 13.04 -0.25
N VAL A 114 -3.76 13.21 0.15
CA VAL A 114 -4.85 12.24 -0.09
C VAL A 114 -5.79 12.70 -1.20
#